data_AF-A0A4R9JM17-F1
#
_entry.id   AF-A0A4R9JM17-F1
#
_cell.length_a   1.000
_cell.length_b   1.000
_cell.length_c   1.000
_cell.angle_alpha   90.00
_cell.angle_beta   90.00
_cell.angle_gamma   90.00
#
_symmetry.space_group_name_H-M   'P 1'
#
loop_
_entity.id
_entity.type
_entity.pdbx_description
1 polymer ?
#
loop_
_entity_poly.entity_id
_entity_poly.type
_entity_poly.pdbx_seq_one_letter_code
_entity_poly.pdbx_strand_id
1 'polypeptide(L)'
;MKKLTIFLAIIVVGCSTSADKIVQKYNQSMTISDQERSDWFPNSESANNYEKAYKSPLYYATSFGDFETFNYLINIGADYQIKDLFGNNLLSVAAGLMRFDDNCKNQCLENRISNKLKIINFLKTKGLSPLNKDGENVAVISAISSASYEPIPLLFSEADLKNNSTRLGNELIGCYRPDEDLYYSGFQDQAETRYRDKIKILNFFKNKGVKFDKGRICKLEGFEKGNLLKIKLEFIAQARQM
;
A
#
# COMPACT_ATOMS: atom_id res chain seq x y z
N MET A 1 -46.54 30.38 -30.77
CA MET A 1 -45.70 30.06 -29.60
C MET A 1 -45.22 28.62 -29.69
N LYS A 2 -44.05 28.38 -30.30
CA LYS A 2 -43.37 27.08 -30.24
C LYS A 2 -42.29 27.18 -29.17
N LYS A 3 -42.42 26.38 -28.11
CA LYS A 3 -41.45 26.33 -27.00
C LYS A 3 -40.11 25.83 -27.54
N LEU A 4 -39.13 26.73 -27.53
CA LEU A 4 -37.71 26.44 -27.75
C LEU A 4 -37.17 25.86 -26.44
N THR A 5 -37.02 24.54 -26.35
CA THR A 5 -36.34 23.92 -25.22
C THR A 5 -34.93 23.57 -25.67
N ILE A 6 -34.00 24.45 -25.32
CA ILE A 6 -32.57 24.30 -25.47
C ILE A 6 -32.15 23.13 -24.58
N PHE A 7 -31.80 21.99 -25.18
CA PHE A 7 -31.07 20.93 -24.49
C PHE A 7 -29.62 21.40 -24.34
N LEU A 8 -29.32 22.00 -23.19
CA LEU A 8 -27.96 22.23 -22.74
C LEU A 8 -27.35 20.86 -22.43
N ALA A 9 -26.70 20.24 -23.41
CA ALA A 9 -25.90 19.05 -23.20
C ALA A 9 -24.65 19.44 -22.38
N ILE A 10 -24.77 19.36 -21.06
CA ILE A 10 -23.62 19.40 -20.17
C ILE A 10 -22.87 18.10 -20.38
N ILE A 11 -21.85 18.14 -21.24
CA ILE A 11 -20.88 17.06 -21.37
C ILE A 11 -20.02 17.10 -20.11
N VAL A 12 -20.48 16.45 -19.05
CA VAL A 12 -19.59 16.10 -17.93
C VAL A 12 -18.66 15.03 -18.49
N VAL A 13 -17.50 15.45 -18.98
CA VAL A 13 -16.37 14.54 -19.18
C VAL A 13 -15.90 14.16 -17.78
N GLY A 14 -16.61 13.22 -17.15
CA GLY A 14 -16.15 12.58 -15.94
C GLY A 14 -14.86 11.85 -16.28
N CYS A 15 -13.78 12.14 -15.57
CA CYS A 15 -12.58 11.31 -15.62
C CYS A 15 -12.99 9.87 -15.28
N SER A 16 -13.09 8.99 -16.28
CA SER A 16 -13.27 7.57 -16.02
C SER A 16 -12.07 7.11 -15.19
N THR A 17 -12.31 6.76 -13.94
CA THR A 17 -11.29 6.18 -13.08
C THR A 17 -10.86 4.82 -13.65
N SER A 18 -9.70 4.31 -13.25
CA SER A 18 -9.31 2.93 -13.62
C SER A 18 -10.35 1.90 -13.16
N ALA A 19 -11.09 2.20 -12.08
CA ALA A 19 -12.22 1.43 -11.60
C ALA A 19 -13.39 1.41 -12.58
N ASP A 20 -13.77 2.57 -13.12
CA ASP A 20 -14.83 2.65 -14.14
C ASP A 20 -14.48 1.81 -15.37
N LYS A 21 -13.20 1.78 -15.78
CA LYS A 21 -12.73 0.94 -16.90
C LYS A 21 -12.74 -0.55 -16.58
N ILE A 22 -12.40 -0.94 -15.35
CA ILE A 22 -12.41 -2.35 -14.90
C ILE A 22 -13.86 -2.85 -14.81
N VAL A 23 -14.74 -2.06 -14.19
CA VAL A 23 -16.17 -2.37 -14.06
C VAL A 23 -16.87 -2.34 -15.42
N GLN A 24 -16.52 -1.41 -16.31
CA GLN A 24 -17.02 -1.37 -17.68
C GLN A 24 -16.56 -2.59 -18.48
N LYS A 25 -15.29 -2.98 -18.40
CA LYS A 25 -14.79 -4.22 -19.04
C LYS A 25 -15.45 -5.48 -18.47
N TYR A 26 -15.69 -5.52 -17.15
CA TYR A 26 -16.41 -6.59 -16.49
C TYR A 26 -17.87 -6.67 -16.98
N ASN A 27 -18.58 -5.55 -17.03
CA ASN A 27 -19.97 -5.50 -17.51
C ASN A 27 -20.10 -5.75 -19.01
N GLN A 28 -19.05 -5.47 -19.80
CA GLN A 28 -18.97 -5.80 -21.22
C GLN A 28 -18.64 -7.29 -21.48
N SER A 29 -18.35 -8.08 -20.43
CA SER A 29 -17.91 -9.48 -20.56
C SER A 29 -19.04 -10.47 -20.89
N MET A 30 -19.58 -10.35 -22.10
CA MET A 30 -20.00 -11.53 -22.89
C MET A 30 -18.94 -11.94 -23.93
N THR A 31 -17.75 -11.32 -23.94
CA THR A 31 -16.75 -11.50 -25.01
C THR A 31 -15.29 -11.69 -24.54
N ILE A 32 -15.03 -11.91 -23.25
CA ILE A 32 -13.69 -12.36 -22.78
C ILE A 32 -13.64 -13.88 -22.72
N SER A 33 -12.48 -14.47 -23.02
CA SER A 33 -12.29 -15.91 -22.92
C SER A 33 -12.36 -16.38 -21.46
N ASP A 34 -12.72 -17.65 -21.24
CA ASP A 34 -12.74 -18.24 -19.89
C ASP A 34 -11.36 -18.17 -19.21
N GLN A 35 -10.28 -18.23 -19.99
CA GLN A 35 -8.92 -18.05 -19.51
C GLN A 35 -8.68 -16.64 -18.97
N GLU A 36 -9.06 -15.60 -19.72
CA GLU A 36 -8.94 -14.21 -19.26
C GLU A 36 -9.81 -13.93 -18.03
N ARG A 37 -11.02 -14.50 -17.99
CA ARG A 37 -11.88 -14.43 -16.80
C ARG A 37 -11.20 -15.07 -15.60
N SER A 38 -10.61 -16.25 -15.76
CA SER A 38 -9.88 -16.95 -14.70
C SER A 38 -8.64 -16.18 -14.23
N ASP A 39 -7.94 -15.51 -15.14
CA ASP A 39 -6.76 -14.71 -14.81
C ASP A 39 -7.12 -13.41 -14.08
N TRP A 40 -8.30 -12.84 -14.34
CA TRP A 40 -8.81 -11.67 -13.61
C TRP A 40 -9.38 -12.06 -12.25
N PHE A 41 -10.05 -13.20 -12.15
CA PHE A 41 -10.65 -13.71 -10.91
C PHE A 41 -10.01 -15.02 -10.46
N PRO A 42 -8.71 -15.01 -10.10
CA PRO A 42 -8.06 -16.22 -9.62
C PRO A 42 -8.63 -16.56 -8.23
N ASN A 43 -8.74 -17.85 -7.95
CA ASN A 43 -8.95 -18.34 -6.59
C ASN A 43 -7.59 -18.48 -5.89
N SER A 44 -7.61 -18.68 -4.59
CA SER A 44 -6.40 -18.83 -3.76
C SER A 44 -5.45 -19.94 -4.23
N GLU A 45 -5.96 -21.05 -4.77
CA GLU A 45 -5.15 -22.16 -5.29
C GLU A 45 -4.49 -21.82 -6.64
N SER A 46 -5.22 -21.16 -7.54
CA SER A 46 -4.74 -20.79 -8.88
C SER A 46 -3.87 -19.52 -8.87
N ALA A 47 -4.01 -18.69 -7.83
CA ALA A 47 -3.19 -17.50 -7.57
C ALA A 47 -1.75 -17.82 -7.17
N ASN A 48 -1.40 -19.09 -6.91
CA ASN A 48 -0.03 -19.51 -6.65
C ASN A 48 0.96 -19.06 -7.74
N ASN A 49 0.52 -18.72 -8.95
CA ASN A 49 1.33 -17.95 -9.89
C ASN A 49 1.28 -16.45 -9.53
N TYR A 50 2.43 -15.89 -9.12
CA TYR A 50 2.62 -14.46 -8.83
C TYR A 50 1.98 -13.55 -9.87
N GLU A 51 2.13 -13.84 -11.16
CA GLU A 51 1.60 -13.00 -12.23
C GLU A 51 0.06 -12.93 -12.22
N LYS A 52 -0.62 -14.01 -11.84
CA LYS A 52 -2.08 -14.06 -11.78
C LYS A 52 -2.63 -13.25 -10.60
N ALA A 53 -2.02 -13.39 -9.43
CA ALA A 53 -2.42 -12.62 -8.24
C ALA A 53 -2.32 -11.10 -8.50
N TYR A 54 -1.22 -10.66 -9.12
CA TYR A 54 -0.98 -9.23 -9.41
C TYR A 54 -1.87 -8.66 -10.52
N LYS A 55 -2.45 -9.51 -11.37
CA LYS A 55 -3.39 -9.11 -12.43
C LYS A 55 -4.85 -9.05 -11.96
N SER A 56 -5.16 -9.50 -10.73
CA SER A 56 -6.53 -9.48 -10.23
C SER A 56 -7.05 -8.05 -10.01
N PRO A 57 -8.27 -7.70 -10.45
CA PRO A 57 -8.92 -6.44 -10.11
C PRO A 57 -8.99 -6.18 -8.60
N LEU A 58 -9.16 -7.23 -7.79
CA LEU A 58 -9.24 -7.10 -6.33
C LEU A 58 -7.88 -6.71 -5.74
N TYR A 59 -6.79 -7.28 -6.29
CA TYR A 59 -5.43 -6.90 -5.94
C TYR A 59 -5.17 -5.42 -6.26
N TYR A 60 -5.53 -4.98 -7.47
CA TYR A 60 -5.37 -3.57 -7.85
C TYR A 60 -6.20 -2.63 -6.98
N ALA A 61 -7.50 -2.91 -6.77
CA ALA A 61 -8.35 -2.10 -5.89
C ALA A 61 -7.73 -1.96 -4.49
N THR A 62 -7.19 -3.06 -3.95
CA THR A 62 -6.47 -3.08 -2.66
C THR A 62 -5.19 -2.24 -2.69
N SER A 63 -4.39 -2.39 -3.74
CA SER A 63 -3.14 -1.64 -3.95
C SER A 63 -3.40 -0.14 -4.05
N PHE A 64 -4.47 0.28 -4.73
CA PHE A 64 -4.83 1.69 -4.87
C PHE A 64 -5.56 2.28 -3.67
N GLY A 65 -6.10 1.45 -2.76
CA GLY A 65 -7.01 1.93 -1.72
C GLY A 65 -8.37 2.36 -2.28
N ASP A 66 -8.84 1.70 -3.32
CA ASP A 66 -10.19 1.89 -3.85
C ASP A 66 -11.16 0.96 -3.12
N PHE A 67 -11.68 1.46 -2.00
CA PHE A 67 -12.56 0.67 -1.13
C PHE A 67 -13.91 0.36 -1.78
N GLU A 68 -14.41 1.23 -2.66
CA GLU A 68 -15.70 1.02 -3.32
C GLU A 68 -15.60 -0.13 -4.32
N THR A 69 -14.60 -0.09 -5.19
CA THR A 69 -14.32 -1.20 -6.12
C THR A 69 -13.97 -2.48 -5.38
N PHE A 70 -13.17 -2.40 -4.31
CA PHE A 70 -12.87 -3.54 -3.46
C PHE A 70 -14.17 -4.18 -2.94
N ASN A 71 -15.06 -3.39 -2.34
CA ASN A 71 -16.31 -3.89 -1.77
C ASN A 71 -17.25 -4.47 -2.84
N TYR A 72 -17.31 -3.84 -4.01
CA TYR A 72 -18.07 -4.37 -5.15
C TYR A 72 -17.53 -5.74 -5.60
N LEU A 73 -16.22 -5.87 -5.79
CA LEU A 73 -15.56 -7.12 -6.20
C LEU A 73 -15.78 -8.24 -5.18
N ILE A 74 -15.72 -7.93 -3.88
CA ILE A 74 -16.06 -8.89 -2.81
C ILE A 74 -17.51 -9.34 -2.93
N ASN A 75 -18.45 -8.42 -3.16
CA ASN A 75 -19.89 -8.74 -3.24
C ASN A 75 -20.24 -9.63 -4.44
N ILE A 76 -19.50 -9.53 -5.54
CA ILE A 76 -19.67 -10.40 -6.72
C ILE A 76 -18.88 -11.72 -6.61
N GLY A 77 -18.22 -11.98 -5.48
CA GLY A 77 -17.57 -13.27 -5.19
C GLY A 77 -16.08 -13.35 -5.53
N ALA A 78 -15.38 -12.22 -5.68
CA ALA A 78 -13.92 -12.26 -5.84
C ALA A 78 -13.24 -12.87 -4.59
N ASP A 79 -12.27 -13.75 -4.80
CA ASP A 79 -11.55 -14.42 -3.72
C ASP A 79 -10.56 -13.46 -3.05
N TYR A 80 -10.77 -13.18 -1.77
CA TYR A 80 -9.89 -12.33 -0.97
C TYR A 80 -8.70 -13.08 -0.35
N GLN A 81 -8.69 -14.41 -0.43
CA GLN A 81 -7.62 -15.27 0.09
C GLN A 81 -6.47 -15.48 -0.90
N ILE A 82 -6.48 -14.75 -2.02
CA ILE A 82 -5.40 -14.79 -3.01
C ILE A 82 -4.04 -14.46 -2.36
N LYS A 83 -3.02 -15.21 -2.79
CA LYS A 83 -1.64 -15.09 -2.33
C LYS A 83 -0.70 -15.13 -3.51
N ASP A 84 0.45 -14.49 -3.38
CA ASP A 84 1.55 -14.64 -4.33
C ASP A 84 2.42 -15.89 -4.01
N LEU A 85 3.48 -16.11 -4.80
CA LEU A 85 4.45 -17.20 -4.62
C LEU A 85 5.20 -17.21 -3.27
N PHE A 86 5.18 -16.08 -2.55
CA PHE A 86 5.78 -15.94 -1.23
C PHE A 86 4.75 -16.08 -0.11
N GLY A 87 3.48 -16.28 -0.44
CA GLY A 87 2.37 -16.33 0.53
C GLY A 87 1.91 -14.95 0.99
N ASN A 88 2.35 -13.87 0.35
CA ASN A 88 1.89 -12.52 0.64
C ASN A 88 0.45 -12.37 0.13
N ASN A 89 -0.42 -11.80 0.96
CA ASN A 89 -1.85 -11.67 0.65
C ASN A 89 -2.29 -10.19 0.60
N LEU A 90 -3.59 -9.95 0.46
CA LEU A 90 -4.13 -8.60 0.36
C LEU A 90 -3.83 -7.69 1.57
N LEU A 91 -3.52 -8.22 2.77
CA LEU A 91 -3.09 -7.39 3.91
C LEU A 91 -1.76 -6.70 3.63
N SER A 92 -0.78 -7.39 3.06
CA SER A 92 0.52 -6.75 2.75
C SER A 92 0.41 -5.72 1.65
N VAL A 93 -0.48 -5.95 0.68
CA VAL A 93 -0.81 -5.01 -0.39
C VAL A 93 -1.50 -3.76 0.16
N ALA A 94 -2.46 -3.94 1.06
CA ALA A 94 -3.20 -2.84 1.66
C ALA A 94 -2.34 -2.01 2.62
N ALA A 95 -1.43 -2.66 3.34
CA ALA A 95 -0.56 -2.01 4.32
C ALA A 95 0.51 -1.10 3.71
N GLY A 96 0.91 -1.36 2.46
CA GLY A 96 1.83 -0.52 1.72
C GLY A 96 1.14 0.66 1.01
N LEU A 97 1.85 1.79 0.90
CA LEU A 97 1.44 2.96 0.10
C LEU A 97 2.04 3.01 -1.32
N MET A 98 2.94 2.08 -1.65
CA MET A 98 3.77 2.16 -2.87
C MET A 98 2.97 2.11 -4.18
N ARG A 99 3.24 3.11 -5.03
CA ARG A 99 3.34 2.99 -6.50
C ARG A 99 4.49 3.89 -6.99
N PHE A 100 5.26 3.40 -7.95
CA PHE A 100 6.10 4.25 -8.81
C PHE A 100 5.17 5.17 -9.62
N ASP A 101 5.52 6.45 -9.74
CA ASP A 101 4.77 7.50 -10.47
C ASP A 101 3.43 7.96 -9.85
N ASP A 102 3.20 7.71 -8.56
CA ASP A 102 1.98 8.17 -7.90
C ASP A 102 2.04 9.65 -7.51
N ASN A 103 1.29 10.49 -8.21
CA ASN A 103 1.22 11.93 -7.93
C ASN A 103 0.16 12.33 -6.88
N CYS A 104 -0.41 11.34 -6.16
CA CYS A 104 -1.44 11.56 -5.15
C CYS A 104 -0.92 12.34 -3.94
N LYS A 105 -1.38 13.60 -3.78
CA LYS A 105 -1.04 14.52 -2.68
C LYS A 105 -2.24 14.83 -1.79
N ASN A 106 -1.96 15.33 -0.58
CA ASN A 106 -2.93 15.95 0.33
C ASN A 106 -4.16 15.05 0.55
N GLN A 107 -5.35 15.58 0.31
CA GLN A 107 -6.63 14.88 0.46
C GLN A 107 -6.69 13.54 -0.31
N CYS A 108 -6.04 13.42 -1.47
CA CYS A 108 -5.96 12.15 -2.19
C CYS A 108 -5.27 11.08 -1.33
N LEU A 109 -4.13 11.44 -0.72
CA LEU A 109 -3.33 10.53 0.10
C LEU A 109 -4.07 10.18 1.39
N GLU A 110 -4.72 11.15 2.03
CA GLU A 110 -5.54 10.92 3.23
C GLU A 110 -6.72 9.97 2.94
N ASN A 111 -7.44 10.20 1.84
CA ASN A 111 -8.53 9.34 1.40
C ASN A 111 -8.04 7.92 1.10
N ARG A 112 -6.88 7.80 0.44
CA ARG A 112 -6.26 6.51 0.15
C ARG A 112 -5.89 5.76 1.42
N ILE A 113 -5.22 6.42 2.37
CA ILE A 113 -4.89 5.83 3.67
C ILE A 113 -6.16 5.37 4.36
N SER A 114 -7.17 6.24 4.46
CA SER A 114 -8.47 5.92 5.06
C SER A 114 -9.12 4.68 4.43
N ASN A 115 -9.15 4.61 3.10
CA ASN A 115 -9.74 3.48 2.40
C ASN A 115 -8.91 2.20 2.53
N LYS A 116 -7.57 2.27 2.49
CA LYS A 116 -6.70 1.13 2.79
C LYS A 116 -6.94 0.58 4.19
N LEU A 117 -7.14 1.44 5.20
CA LEU A 117 -7.48 1.02 6.55
C LEU A 117 -8.83 0.30 6.62
N LYS A 118 -9.84 0.73 5.85
CA LYS A 118 -11.12 0.00 5.74
C LYS A 118 -10.91 -1.41 5.17
N ILE A 119 -10.09 -1.53 4.13
CA ILE A 119 -9.73 -2.84 3.53
C ILE A 119 -9.01 -3.71 4.55
N ILE A 120 -8.00 -3.18 5.24
CA ILE A 120 -7.26 -3.90 6.28
C ILE A 120 -8.20 -4.43 7.37
N ASN A 121 -9.09 -3.58 7.87
CA ASN A 121 -10.06 -3.99 8.89
C ASN A 121 -11.01 -5.08 8.38
N PHE A 122 -11.50 -4.98 7.14
CA PHE A 122 -12.30 -6.04 6.53
C PHE A 122 -11.54 -7.36 6.44
N LEU A 123 -10.31 -7.36 5.91
CA LEU A 123 -9.54 -8.59 5.75
C LEU A 123 -9.20 -9.23 7.11
N LYS A 124 -8.88 -8.40 8.11
CA LYS A 124 -8.67 -8.86 9.49
C LYS A 124 -9.92 -9.48 10.10
N THR A 125 -11.10 -8.90 9.91
CA THR A 125 -12.35 -9.48 10.45
C THR A 125 -12.71 -10.80 9.76
N LYS A 126 -12.23 -11.02 8.53
CA LYS A 126 -12.27 -12.32 7.84
C LYS A 126 -11.20 -13.32 8.32
N GLY A 127 -10.35 -12.94 9.27
CA GLY A 127 -9.34 -13.82 9.85
C GLY A 127 -8.10 -14.01 8.98
N LEU A 128 -7.83 -13.14 8.00
CA LEU A 128 -6.58 -13.20 7.26
C LEU A 128 -5.40 -12.95 8.19
N SER A 129 -4.43 -13.84 8.15
CA SER A 129 -3.14 -13.67 8.81
C SER A 129 -2.27 -12.70 8.02
N PRO A 130 -1.53 -11.78 8.67
CA PRO A 130 -0.56 -10.93 7.99
C PRO A 130 0.76 -11.66 7.69
N LEU A 131 0.88 -12.93 8.11
CA LEU A 131 2.08 -13.74 7.94
C LEU A 131 2.14 -14.39 6.55
N ASN A 132 3.33 -14.39 5.96
CA ASN A 132 3.63 -15.12 4.74
C ASN A 132 3.97 -16.60 5.03
N LYS A 133 4.42 -17.34 4.01
CA LYS A 133 4.77 -18.77 4.14
C LYS A 133 5.96 -19.03 5.09
N ASP A 134 6.83 -18.04 5.24
CA ASP A 134 8.02 -18.12 6.09
C ASP A 134 7.74 -17.63 7.53
N GLY A 135 6.49 -17.27 7.83
CA GLY A 135 6.08 -16.74 9.14
C GLY A 135 6.46 -15.27 9.37
N GLU A 136 6.87 -14.53 8.32
CA GLU A 136 7.14 -13.11 8.41
C GLU A 136 5.86 -12.28 8.30
N ASN A 137 5.70 -11.26 9.15
CA ASN A 137 4.64 -10.27 9.03
C ASN A 137 4.96 -9.28 7.91
N VAL A 138 4.76 -9.74 6.68
CA VAL A 138 5.06 -8.95 5.48
C VAL A 138 4.18 -7.72 5.40
N ALA A 139 2.99 -7.73 6.00
CA ALA A 139 2.14 -6.55 6.02
C ALA A 139 2.73 -5.39 6.85
N VAL A 140 3.28 -5.69 8.03
CA VAL A 140 4.05 -4.69 8.81
C VAL A 140 5.29 -4.26 8.05
N ILE A 141 6.02 -5.19 7.42
CA ILE A 141 7.21 -4.86 6.63
C ILE A 141 6.86 -3.91 5.46
N SER A 142 5.78 -4.17 4.72
CA SER A 142 5.32 -3.31 3.62
C SER A 142 4.86 -1.92 4.09
N ALA A 143 4.27 -1.83 5.28
CA ALA A 143 3.91 -0.56 5.89
C ALA A 143 5.16 0.25 6.26
N ILE A 144 6.16 -0.40 6.88
CA ILE A 144 7.45 0.22 7.23
C ILE A 144 8.17 0.68 5.97
N SER A 145 8.30 -0.20 4.98
CA SER A 145 9.02 0.11 3.75
C SER A 145 8.42 1.35 3.09
N SER A 146 7.09 1.46 3.02
CA SER A 146 6.41 2.62 2.42
C SER A 146 6.18 3.81 3.35
N ALA A 147 6.70 3.77 4.57
CA ALA A 147 6.45 4.75 5.64
C ALA A 147 4.95 5.03 5.86
N SER A 148 4.11 3.99 5.84
CA SER A 148 2.70 4.05 6.23
C SER A 148 2.57 3.65 7.69
N TYR A 149 2.34 4.62 8.57
CA TYR A 149 2.29 4.35 10.00
C TYR A 149 0.97 3.69 10.43
N GLU A 150 -0.16 4.15 9.88
CA GLU A 150 -1.51 3.83 10.34
C GLU A 150 -1.85 2.32 10.34
N PRO A 151 -1.39 1.51 9.35
CA PRO A 151 -1.58 0.07 9.38
C PRO A 151 -0.83 -0.67 10.50
N ILE A 152 0.30 -0.14 10.97
CA ILE A 152 1.22 -0.86 11.84
C ILE A 152 0.56 -1.22 13.18
N PRO A 153 -0.07 -0.30 13.94
CA PRO A 153 -0.76 -0.66 15.18
C PRO A 153 -1.89 -1.68 15.00
N LEU A 154 -2.45 -1.80 13.79
CA LEU A 154 -3.51 -2.77 13.50
C LEU A 154 -2.94 -4.15 13.17
N LEU A 155 -1.75 -4.23 12.58
CA LEU A 155 -1.20 -5.47 12.02
C LEU A 155 -0.04 -6.06 12.83
N PHE A 156 0.56 -5.24 13.69
CA PHE A 156 1.63 -5.63 14.57
C PHE A 156 1.14 -6.56 15.69
N SER A 157 1.96 -7.54 16.03
CA SER A 157 1.80 -8.44 17.17
C SER A 157 3.14 -8.63 17.90
N GLU A 158 3.10 -9.04 19.17
CA GLU A 158 4.34 -9.32 19.91
C GLU A 158 5.18 -10.47 19.30
N ALA A 159 4.57 -11.33 18.48
CA ALA A 159 5.31 -12.35 17.74
C ALA A 159 6.30 -11.73 16.73
N ASP A 160 6.01 -10.53 16.23
CA ASP A 160 6.90 -9.80 15.32
C ASP A 160 8.22 -9.40 15.99
N LEU A 161 8.24 -9.32 17.33
CA LEU A 161 9.43 -9.02 18.13
C LEU A 161 10.37 -10.22 18.27
N LYS A 162 9.82 -11.43 18.23
CA LYS A 162 10.56 -12.69 18.37
C LYS A 162 11.03 -13.23 17.03
N ASN A 163 10.61 -12.60 15.93
CA ASN A 163 11.01 -12.97 14.59
C ASN A 163 12.47 -12.55 14.37
N ASN A 164 13.37 -13.54 14.31
CA ASN A 164 14.81 -13.33 14.08
C ASN A 164 15.15 -12.87 12.66
N SER A 165 14.16 -12.56 11.82
CA SER A 165 14.40 -12.04 10.48
C SER A 165 15.12 -10.70 10.52
N THR A 166 16.30 -10.66 9.89
CA THR A 166 17.05 -9.42 9.68
C THR A 166 16.28 -8.40 8.85
N ARG A 167 15.24 -8.82 8.11
CA ARG A 167 14.48 -7.99 7.19
C ARG A 167 13.72 -6.88 7.92
N LEU A 168 13.02 -7.18 9.00
CA LEU A 168 12.25 -6.17 9.75
C LEU A 168 13.16 -5.06 10.28
N GLY A 169 14.28 -5.42 10.91
CA GLY A 169 15.27 -4.45 11.38
C GLY A 169 15.85 -3.63 10.24
N ASN A 170 16.23 -4.27 9.13
CA ASN A 170 16.75 -3.59 7.95
C ASN A 170 15.75 -2.59 7.35
N GLU A 171 14.46 -2.91 7.31
CA GLU A 171 13.43 -2.00 6.79
C GLU A 171 13.16 -0.86 7.76
N LEU A 172 13.20 -1.13 9.07
CA LEU A 172 12.92 -0.14 10.11
C LEU A 172 14.00 0.95 10.20
N ILE A 173 15.28 0.56 10.14
CA ILE A 173 16.40 1.50 10.30
C ILE A 173 17.15 1.79 8.99
N GLY A 174 16.80 1.11 7.90
CA GLY A 174 17.48 1.21 6.61
C GLY A 174 16.97 2.32 5.69
N CYS A 175 17.67 2.48 4.56
CA CYS A 175 17.31 3.45 3.54
C CYS A 175 16.30 2.90 2.57
N TYR A 176 15.05 3.23 2.84
CA TYR A 176 14.05 3.30 1.79
C TYR A 176 14.32 4.51 0.89
N ARG A 177 14.52 4.25 -0.42
CA ARG A 177 14.97 5.18 -1.49
C ARG A 177 13.91 5.66 -2.54
N PRO A 178 12.63 5.94 -2.24
CA PRO A 178 11.79 6.71 -3.16
C PRO A 178 11.77 8.20 -2.82
N ASP A 179 12.51 8.62 -1.79
CA ASP A 179 12.79 10.02 -1.52
C ASP A 179 13.74 10.63 -2.56
N GLU A 180 14.62 9.82 -3.19
CA GLU A 180 15.36 10.24 -4.38
C GLU A 180 14.36 10.62 -5.48
N ASP A 181 13.44 9.71 -5.84
CA ASP A 181 12.41 9.98 -6.85
C ASP A 181 11.50 11.17 -6.48
N LEU A 182 11.03 11.27 -5.23
CA LEU A 182 10.16 12.37 -4.77
C LEU A 182 10.88 13.72 -4.70
N TYR A 183 12.14 13.75 -4.28
CA TYR A 183 12.92 14.99 -4.22
C TYR A 183 13.26 15.49 -5.63
N TYR A 184 13.74 14.60 -6.50
CA TYR A 184 14.07 14.96 -7.89
C TYR A 184 12.84 15.25 -8.76
N SER A 185 11.64 14.81 -8.35
CA SER A 185 10.37 15.15 -9.01
C SER A 185 9.65 16.38 -8.44
N GLY A 186 10.21 17.07 -7.43
CA GLY A 186 9.61 18.29 -6.85
C GLY A 186 8.51 18.04 -5.81
N PHE A 187 8.49 16.88 -5.17
CA PHE A 187 7.54 16.47 -4.13
C PHE A 187 8.17 16.56 -2.72
N GLN A 188 8.89 17.65 -2.42
CA GLN A 188 9.64 17.81 -1.17
C GLN A 188 8.79 17.68 0.10
N ASP A 189 7.60 18.30 0.15
CA ASP A 189 6.69 18.22 1.30
C ASP A 189 6.25 16.78 1.60
N GLN A 190 6.13 15.94 0.57
CA GLN A 190 5.84 14.52 0.76
C GLN A 190 7.05 13.78 1.30
N ALA A 191 8.25 14.05 0.81
CA ALA A 191 9.48 13.46 1.36
C ALA A 191 9.63 13.79 2.86
N GLU A 192 9.37 15.04 3.25
CA GLU A 192 9.36 15.45 4.66
C GLU A 192 8.29 14.69 5.47
N THR A 193 7.07 14.57 4.93
CA THR A 193 5.97 13.81 5.56
C THR A 193 6.35 12.34 5.75
N ARG A 194 6.89 11.69 4.71
CA ARG A 194 7.32 10.28 4.78
C ARG A 194 8.41 10.09 5.83
N TYR A 195 9.37 11.01 5.96
CA TYR A 195 10.40 10.91 6.99
C TYR A 195 9.85 11.13 8.41
N ARG A 196 8.85 12.00 8.59
CA ARG A 196 8.14 12.11 9.86
C ARG A 196 7.40 10.81 10.20
N ASP A 197 6.77 10.17 9.22
CA ASP A 197 6.11 8.88 9.44
C ASP A 197 7.13 7.79 9.76
N LYS A 198 8.31 7.76 9.12
CA LYS A 198 9.42 6.88 9.53
C LYS A 198 9.82 7.08 11.00
N ILE A 199 9.91 8.32 11.47
CA ILE A 199 10.21 8.62 12.87
C ILE A 199 9.08 8.13 13.80
N LYS A 200 7.80 8.30 13.43
CA LYS A 200 6.67 7.74 14.20
C LYS A 200 6.75 6.23 14.31
N ILE A 201 7.04 5.56 13.19
CA ILE A 201 7.21 4.12 13.11
C ILE A 201 8.37 3.68 14.02
N LEU A 202 9.54 4.30 13.88
CA LEU A 202 10.72 4.02 14.70
C LEU A 202 10.41 4.13 16.20
N ASN A 203 9.73 5.20 16.61
CA ASN A 203 9.31 5.40 17.99
C ASN A 203 8.31 4.35 18.48
N PHE A 204 7.37 3.92 17.62
CA PHE A 204 6.45 2.83 17.96
C PHE A 204 7.21 1.56 18.34
N PHE A 205 8.20 1.15 17.53
CA PHE A 205 9.02 -0.04 17.82
C PHE A 205 9.95 0.19 19.02
N LYS A 206 10.58 1.35 19.14
CA LYS A 206 11.39 1.70 20.33
C LYS A 206 10.59 1.56 21.62
N ASN A 207 9.35 2.03 21.64
CA ASN A 207 8.45 1.93 22.80
C ASN A 207 8.01 0.49 23.08
N LYS A 208 8.06 -0.42 22.10
CA LYS A 208 7.86 -1.86 22.28
C LYS A 208 9.11 -2.58 22.78
N GLY A 209 10.21 -1.87 23.04
CA GLY A 209 11.44 -2.42 23.57
C GLY A 209 12.27 -3.20 22.54
N VAL A 210 12.02 -2.99 21.24
CA VAL A 210 12.77 -3.70 20.21
C VAL A 210 14.19 -3.15 20.13
N LYS A 211 15.17 -4.06 20.13
CA LYS A 211 16.57 -3.77 19.86
C LYS A 211 17.01 -4.49 18.60
N PHE A 212 17.77 -3.84 17.73
CA PHE A 212 18.26 -4.46 16.51
C PHE A 212 19.78 -4.35 16.41
N ASP A 213 20.46 -5.50 16.28
CA ASP A 213 21.93 -5.54 16.28
C ASP A 213 22.55 -5.23 14.90
N LYS A 214 21.76 -5.27 13.82
CA LYS A 214 22.26 -5.28 12.43
C LYS A 214 21.28 -4.63 11.47
N GLY A 215 21.48 -3.35 11.17
CA GLY A 215 20.86 -2.70 10.03
C GLY A 215 21.71 -1.54 9.51
N ARG A 216 21.64 -1.28 8.21
CA ARG A 216 22.42 -0.22 7.57
C ARG A 216 21.69 1.11 7.70
N ILE A 217 21.99 1.84 8.78
CA ILE A 217 21.45 3.19 9.02
C ILE A 217 21.78 4.11 7.84
N CYS A 218 20.85 4.99 7.51
CA CYS A 218 21.05 5.92 6.42
C CYS A 218 22.26 6.83 6.57
N LYS A 219 22.89 7.06 5.41
CA LYS A 219 23.88 8.10 5.22
C LYS A 219 23.17 9.28 4.58
N LEU A 220 23.49 10.49 5.05
CA LEU A 220 23.05 11.70 4.38
C LEU A 220 23.76 11.81 3.03
N GLU A 221 23.01 12.15 1.99
CA GLU A 221 23.60 12.49 0.69
C GLU A 221 23.92 13.99 0.64
N GLY A 222 25.02 14.36 -0.02
CA GLY A 222 25.60 15.71 0.05
C GLY A 222 24.74 16.85 -0.52
N PHE A 223 23.57 16.56 -1.09
CA PHE A 223 22.68 17.53 -1.73
C PHE A 223 21.40 17.85 -0.96
N GLU A 224 21.19 17.24 0.21
CA GLU A 224 20.00 17.48 1.04
C GLU A 224 20.04 18.88 1.67
N LYS A 225 19.04 19.73 1.40
CA LYS A 225 18.95 21.10 1.94
C LYS A 225 17.63 21.32 2.68
N GLY A 226 17.63 22.25 3.63
CA GLY A 226 16.42 22.71 4.32
C GLY A 226 15.89 21.77 5.39
N ASN A 227 14.56 21.72 5.55
CA ASN A 227 13.89 21.03 6.65
C ASN A 227 14.01 19.49 6.54
N LEU A 228 14.01 18.94 5.31
CA LEU A 228 14.23 17.52 5.07
C LEU A 228 15.54 17.00 5.68
N LEU A 229 16.65 17.73 5.52
CA LEU A 229 17.95 17.38 6.12
C LEU A 229 17.85 17.27 7.66
N LYS A 230 17.13 18.21 8.29
CA LYS A 230 16.92 18.20 9.75
C LYS A 230 16.14 16.95 10.20
N ILE A 231 15.08 16.59 9.49
CA ILE A 231 14.26 15.42 9.81
C ILE A 231 15.05 14.12 9.55
N LYS A 232 15.84 14.05 8.47
CA LYS A 232 16.73 12.91 8.19
C LYS A 232 17.78 12.71 9.28
N LEU A 233 18.42 13.80 9.74
CA LEU A 233 19.35 13.76 10.86
C LEU A 233 18.69 13.27 12.16
N GLU A 234 17.47 13.73 12.44
CA GLU A 234 16.69 13.27 13.60
C GLU A 234 16.41 11.76 13.51
N PHE A 235 15.95 11.28 12.35
CA PHE A 235 15.73 9.85 12.10
C PHE A 235 17.01 9.03 12.32
N ILE A 236 18.14 9.46 11.72
CA ILE A 236 19.44 8.79 11.87
C ILE A 236 19.88 8.74 13.34
N ALA A 237 19.71 9.85 14.08
CA ALA A 237 20.07 9.90 15.49
C ALA A 237 19.23 8.93 16.33
N GLN A 238 17.92 8.85 16.08
CA GLN A 238 17.04 7.90 16.78
C GLN A 238 17.32 6.45 16.38
N ALA A 239 17.60 6.19 15.09
CA ALA A 239 17.90 4.85 14.58
C ALA A 239 19.18 4.27 15.19
N ARG A 240 20.16 5.13 15.52
CA ARG A 240 21.40 4.73 16.24
C ARG A 240 21.17 4.35 17.72
N GLN A 241 20.01 4.68 18.28
CA GLN A 241 19.68 4.39 19.68
C GLN A 241 18.77 3.17 19.86
N MET A 242 18.32 2.57 18.76
CA MET A 242 17.56 1.32 18.75
C MET A 242 18.50 0.12 18.63
#